data_AF-A0A1V6PPN8-F1
#
_entry.id   AF-A0A1V6PPN8-F1
#
_cell.length_a   1.000
_cell.length_b   1.000
_cell.length_c   1.000
_cell.angle_alpha   90.00
_cell.angle_beta   90.00
_cell.angle_gamma   90.00
#
_symmetry.space_group_name_H-M   'P 1'
#
loop_
_entity.id
_entity.type
_entity.pdbx_description
1 polymer ?
#
loop_
_entity_poly.entity_id
_entity_poly.type
_entity_poly.pdbx_seq_one_letter_code
_entity_poly.pdbx_strand_id
1 'polypeptide(L)'
;MDPSTYLSAMKSEKLKDSSQWQSWHQRVKVFAKRREVWDFCNPDIDELHRPEVLIEPIAPEYPDNGSREDQRKQRKSLNEIDDLIVNSLDTSLRNAVLKCETPYDRLGYLSKRSARSEAYTEEVRMQWKAVSAQKPTGDIEKWLISWVELYERAVSLKVIETASANKDLLQAVKEVLPI
;
A
#
# COMPACT_ATOMS: atom_id res chain seq x y z
N MET A 1 31.00 -14.11 -43.06
CA MET A 1 30.39 -15.25 -42.34
C MET A 1 29.39 -14.68 -41.36
N ASP A 2 28.12 -14.99 -41.55
CA ASP A 2 27.04 -14.43 -40.75
C ASP A 2 27.09 -14.88 -39.28
N PRO A 3 26.59 -14.07 -38.32
CA PRO A 3 26.54 -14.41 -36.90
C PRO A 3 25.82 -15.74 -36.64
N SER A 4 24.82 -16.03 -37.48
CA SER A 4 24.02 -17.26 -37.43
C SER A 4 24.84 -18.50 -37.83
N THR A 5 25.76 -18.36 -38.80
CA THR A 5 26.66 -19.45 -39.23
C THR A 5 27.70 -19.78 -38.17
N TYR A 6 28.26 -18.77 -37.49
CA TYR A 6 29.19 -18.98 -36.37
C TYR A 6 28.51 -19.64 -35.16
N LEU A 7 27.28 -19.23 -34.81
CA LEU A 7 26.51 -19.83 -33.73
C LEU A 7 26.12 -21.29 -34.01
N SER A 8 25.80 -21.61 -35.27
CA SER A 8 25.50 -22.98 -35.69
C SER A 8 26.74 -23.89 -35.58
N ALA A 9 27.92 -23.38 -35.95
CA ALA A 9 29.19 -24.08 -35.80
C ALA A 9 29.64 -24.24 -34.33
N MET A 10 29.29 -23.30 -33.45
CA MET A 10 29.58 -23.42 -32.01
C MET A 10 28.64 -24.41 -31.28
N LYS A 11 27.41 -24.61 -31.77
CA LYS A 11 26.47 -25.58 -31.18
C LYS A 11 26.87 -27.04 -31.44
N SER A 12 27.61 -27.32 -32.52
CA SER A 12 27.95 -28.69 -32.91
C SER A 12 29.20 -29.23 -32.21
N GLU A 13 30.13 -28.36 -31.80
CA GLU A 13 31.40 -28.77 -31.19
C GLU A 13 31.29 -28.76 -29.66
N LYS A 14 30.88 -29.89 -29.10
CA LYS A 14 30.88 -30.13 -27.66
C LYS A 14 32.32 -30.34 -27.19
N LEU A 15 32.74 -29.67 -26.12
CA LEU A 15 34.01 -29.94 -25.46
C LEU A 15 33.98 -31.39 -24.94
N LYS A 16 34.79 -32.27 -25.52
CA LYS A 16 34.83 -33.68 -25.12
C LYS A 16 35.95 -33.98 -24.14
N ASP A 17 37.13 -33.40 -24.38
CA ASP A 17 38.34 -33.64 -23.59
C ASP A 17 39.16 -32.35 -23.38
N SER A 18 40.01 -32.37 -22.35
CA SER A 18 40.82 -31.22 -21.91
C SER A 18 41.74 -30.65 -23.00
N SER A 19 42.19 -31.46 -23.95
CA SER A 19 43.02 -31.02 -25.08
C SER A 19 42.33 -29.99 -25.99
N GLN A 20 40.99 -29.96 -25.99
CA GLN A 20 40.18 -29.03 -26.79
C GLN A 20 39.89 -27.71 -26.06
N TRP A 21 40.25 -27.62 -24.77
CA TRP A 21 39.91 -26.49 -23.90
C TRP A 21 40.38 -25.14 -24.45
N GLN A 22 41.66 -25.03 -24.81
CA GLN A 22 42.25 -23.77 -25.24
C GLN A 22 41.59 -23.22 -26.50
N SER A 23 41.43 -24.07 -27.52
CA SER A 23 40.80 -23.68 -28.79
C SER A 23 39.32 -23.31 -28.62
N TRP A 24 38.60 -24.02 -27.76
CA TRP A 24 37.21 -23.73 -27.44
C TRP A 24 37.07 -22.41 -26.65
N HIS A 25 37.88 -22.24 -25.60
CA HIS A 25 37.89 -21.05 -24.74
C HIS A 25 38.19 -19.78 -25.53
N GLN A 26 39.18 -19.81 -26.44
CA GLN A 26 39.51 -18.66 -27.29
C GLN A 26 38.34 -18.26 -28.22
N ARG A 27 37.59 -19.23 -28.76
CA ARG A 27 36.42 -18.92 -29.60
C ARG A 27 35.29 -18.29 -28.79
N VAL A 28 35.02 -18.80 -27.60
CA VAL A 28 34.05 -18.21 -26.65
C VAL A 28 34.47 -16.78 -26.28
N LYS A 29 35.76 -16.57 -25.99
CA LYS A 29 36.34 -15.24 -25.70
C LYS A 29 36.12 -14.25 -26.83
N VAL A 30 36.41 -14.64 -28.07
CA VAL A 30 36.19 -13.77 -29.25
C VAL A 30 34.71 -13.44 -29.42
N PHE A 31 33.82 -14.43 -29.24
CA PHE A 31 32.38 -14.22 -29.38
C PHE A 31 31.83 -13.28 -28.29
N ALA A 32 32.22 -13.48 -27.03
CA ALA A 32 31.79 -12.66 -25.90
C ALA A 32 32.36 -11.24 -25.98
N LYS A 33 33.62 -11.06 -26.43
CA LYS A 33 34.21 -9.74 -26.66
C LYS A 33 33.47 -8.95 -27.73
N ARG A 34 33.02 -9.62 -28.80
CA ARG A 34 32.20 -8.98 -29.85
C ARG A 34 30.82 -8.53 -29.36
N ARG A 35 30.32 -9.14 -28.29
CA ARG A 35 29.05 -8.74 -27.64
C ARG A 35 29.28 -7.84 -26.44
N GLU A 36 30.52 -7.41 -26.19
CA GLU A 36 30.91 -6.54 -25.07
C GLU A 36 30.57 -7.12 -23.69
N VAL A 37 30.41 -8.45 -23.59
CA VAL A 37 30.07 -9.15 -22.33
C VAL A 37 31.23 -9.97 -21.77
N TRP A 38 32.39 -9.95 -22.41
CA TRP A 38 33.52 -10.78 -21.98
C TRP A 38 33.99 -10.47 -20.56
N ASP A 39 33.96 -9.20 -20.16
CA ASP A 39 34.45 -8.78 -18.84
C ASP A 39 33.61 -9.38 -17.69
N PHE A 40 32.34 -9.74 -17.95
CA PHE A 40 31.47 -10.43 -16.99
C PHE A 40 31.70 -11.95 -16.93
N CYS A 41 32.24 -12.55 -18.00
CA CYS A 41 32.35 -14.02 -18.14
C CYS A 41 33.79 -14.53 -18.21
N ASN A 42 34.79 -13.66 -18.09
CA ASN A 42 36.20 -14.02 -18.17
C ASN A 42 36.61 -14.86 -16.94
N PRO A 43 36.98 -16.14 -17.10
CA PRO A 43 37.33 -17.01 -15.97
C PRO A 43 38.68 -16.67 -15.35
N ASP A 44 39.50 -15.86 -16.03
CA ASP A 44 40.83 -15.44 -15.57
C ASP A 44 40.79 -14.27 -14.56
N ILE A 45 39.60 -13.68 -14.34
CA ILE A 45 39.41 -12.58 -13.39
C ILE A 45 38.93 -13.16 -12.04
N ASP A 46 39.58 -12.75 -10.96
CA ASP A 46 39.22 -13.13 -9.60
C ASP A 46 37.80 -12.63 -9.26
N GLU A 47 37.04 -13.39 -8.47
CA GLU A 47 35.60 -13.16 -8.26
C GLU A 47 35.31 -11.77 -7.67
N LEU A 48 36.27 -11.21 -6.90
CA LEU A 48 36.22 -9.85 -6.36
C LEU A 48 36.30 -8.72 -7.41
N HIS A 49 36.88 -8.99 -8.58
CA HIS A 49 37.13 -7.98 -9.63
C HIS A 49 36.19 -8.15 -10.83
N ARG A 50 35.25 -9.12 -10.77
CA ARG A 50 34.21 -9.26 -11.77
C ARG A 50 33.26 -8.06 -11.67
N PRO A 51 32.98 -7.35 -12.78
CA PRO A 51 31.96 -6.31 -12.77
C PRO A 51 30.60 -6.89 -12.37
N GLU A 52 29.88 -6.21 -11.46
CA GLU A 52 28.53 -6.63 -11.07
C GLU A 52 27.66 -6.74 -12.32
N VAL A 53 27.03 -7.90 -12.50
CA VAL A 53 26.07 -8.10 -13.59
C VAL A 53 25.01 -7.02 -13.44
N LEU A 54 24.70 -6.31 -14.53
CA LEU A 54 23.57 -5.39 -14.56
C LEU A 54 22.30 -6.21 -14.28
N ILE A 55 21.86 -6.17 -13.03
CA ILE A 55 20.52 -6.60 -12.65
C ILE A 55 19.63 -5.51 -13.23
N GLU A 56 18.82 -5.84 -14.23
CA GLU A 56 17.72 -4.96 -14.61
C GLU A 56 16.99 -4.58 -13.33
N PRO A 57 16.81 -3.28 -13.03
CA PRO A 57 16.01 -2.88 -11.88
C PRO A 57 14.69 -3.62 -12.01
N ILE A 58 14.38 -4.46 -11.02
CA ILE A 58 13.07 -5.08 -10.94
C ILE A 58 12.14 -3.88 -10.81
N ALA A 59 11.48 -3.53 -11.91
CA ALA A 59 10.36 -2.61 -11.87
C ALA A 59 9.46 -3.18 -10.78
N PRO A 60 9.06 -2.39 -9.76
CA PRO A 60 8.11 -2.89 -8.79
C PRO A 60 6.94 -3.48 -9.57
N GLU A 61 6.70 -4.78 -9.39
CA GLU A 61 5.46 -5.40 -9.83
C GLU A 61 4.35 -4.71 -9.04
N TYR A 62 3.82 -3.62 -9.60
CA TYR A 62 2.42 -3.32 -9.38
C TYR A 62 1.69 -4.51 -9.98
N PRO A 63 0.92 -5.29 -9.21
CA PRO A 63 0.24 -6.45 -9.74
C PRO A 63 -0.54 -6.05 -10.99
N ASP A 64 -0.11 -6.55 -12.16
CA ASP A 64 -0.75 -6.37 -13.47
C ASP A 64 -1.97 -7.29 -13.57
N ASN A 65 -2.84 -7.11 -12.58
CA ASN A 65 -4.16 -7.65 -12.36
C ASN A 65 -4.40 -7.56 -10.84
N GLY A 66 -5.36 -6.75 -10.41
CA GLY A 66 -6.33 -7.41 -9.53
C GLY A 66 -6.80 -8.58 -10.36
N SER A 67 -6.52 -9.84 -9.95
CA SER A 67 -7.02 -11.03 -10.64
C SER A 67 -8.46 -10.75 -11.05
N ARG A 68 -8.98 -11.29 -12.16
CA ARG A 68 -10.44 -11.20 -12.41
C ARG A 68 -11.24 -11.57 -11.16
N GLU A 69 -10.67 -12.43 -10.32
CA GLU A 69 -11.13 -12.76 -8.98
C GLU A 69 -11.04 -11.61 -7.96
N ASP A 70 -9.98 -10.82 -7.91
CA ASP A 70 -9.86 -9.68 -7.00
C ASP A 70 -10.74 -8.50 -7.41
N GLN A 71 -10.86 -8.22 -8.70
CA GLN A 71 -11.87 -7.26 -9.18
C GLN A 71 -13.29 -7.76 -8.90
N ARG A 72 -13.53 -9.07 -9.02
CA ARG A 72 -14.81 -9.70 -8.66
C ARG A 72 -15.07 -9.63 -7.15
N LYS A 73 -14.05 -9.85 -6.31
CA LYS A 73 -14.13 -9.70 -4.85
C LYS A 73 -14.43 -8.26 -4.49
N GLN A 74 -13.69 -7.29 -5.04
CA GLN A 74 -13.92 -5.86 -4.83
C GLN A 74 -15.34 -5.46 -5.25
N ARG A 75 -15.82 -5.91 -6.41
CA ARG A 75 -17.20 -5.65 -6.86
C ARG A 75 -18.23 -6.27 -5.93
N LYS A 76 -18.01 -7.49 -5.47
CA LYS A 76 -18.89 -8.19 -4.51
C LYS A 76 -18.94 -7.42 -3.18
N SER A 77 -17.78 -7.04 -2.63
CA SER A 77 -17.70 -6.25 -1.40
C SER A 77 -18.35 -4.88 -1.55
N LEU A 78 -18.22 -4.20 -2.70
CA LEU A 78 -18.91 -2.95 -2.96
C LEU A 78 -20.43 -3.13 -2.98
N ASN A 79 -20.94 -4.19 -3.60
CA ASN A 79 -22.37 -4.49 -3.60
C ASN A 79 -22.88 -4.86 -2.20
N GLU A 80 -22.10 -5.61 -1.41
CA GLU A 80 -22.43 -5.93 -0.01
C GLU A 80 -22.56 -4.67 0.85
N ILE A 81 -21.63 -3.71 0.68
CA ILE A 81 -21.71 -2.40 1.35
C ILE A 81 -22.93 -1.62 0.88
N ASP A 82 -23.23 -1.66 -0.42
CA ASP A 82 -24.37 -0.97 -0.99
C ASP A 82 -25.71 -1.50 -0.46
N ASP A 83 -25.85 -2.83 -0.40
CA ASP A 83 -27.00 -3.51 0.21
C ASP A 83 -27.12 -3.20 1.70
N LEU A 84 -26.01 -3.20 2.44
CA LEU A 84 -25.99 -2.86 3.85
C LEU A 84 -26.46 -1.42 4.08
N ILE A 85 -25.99 -0.46 3.28
CA ILE A 85 -26.41 0.95 3.36
C ILE A 85 -27.92 1.05 3.11
N VAL A 86 -28.44 0.46 2.04
CA VAL A 86 -29.87 0.58 1.70
C VAL A 86 -30.77 -0.11 2.73
N ASN A 87 -30.37 -1.29 3.22
CA ASN A 87 -31.21 -2.08 4.13
C ASN A 87 -31.19 -1.59 5.57
N SER A 88 -30.11 -0.92 6.00
CA SER A 88 -30.00 -0.36 7.35
C SER A 88 -30.77 0.95 7.54
N LEU A 89 -31.21 1.60 6.46
CA LEU A 89 -31.93 2.88 6.52
C LEU A 89 -33.45 2.69 6.62
N ASP A 90 -34.11 3.61 7.31
CA ASP A 90 -35.58 3.73 7.31
C ASP A 90 -36.10 4.08 5.91
N THR A 91 -37.40 3.85 5.67
CA THR A 91 -38.03 4.01 4.35
C THR A 91 -37.81 5.41 3.74
N SER A 92 -37.76 6.47 4.54
CA SER A 92 -37.57 7.84 4.05
C SER A 92 -36.15 8.08 3.58
N LEU A 93 -35.15 7.71 4.40
CA LEU A 93 -33.74 7.84 4.04
C LEU A 93 -33.35 6.89 2.91
N ARG A 94 -33.89 5.66 2.91
CA ARG A 94 -33.72 4.67 1.85
C ARG A 94 -34.14 5.24 0.49
N ASN A 95 -35.34 5.82 0.40
CA ASN A 95 -35.82 6.44 -0.84
C ASN A 95 -34.96 7.63 -1.29
N ALA A 96 -34.33 8.34 -0.36
CA ALA A 96 -33.45 9.44 -0.69
C ALA A 96 -32.12 8.98 -1.27
N VAL A 97 -31.51 7.90 -0.74
CA VAL A 97 -30.23 7.36 -1.22
C VAL A 97 -30.35 6.55 -2.52
N LEU A 98 -31.55 6.06 -2.88
CA LEU A 98 -31.79 5.39 -4.16
C LEU A 98 -31.51 6.29 -5.38
N LYS A 99 -31.51 7.61 -5.21
CA LYS A 99 -31.14 8.58 -6.26
C LYS A 99 -29.63 8.69 -6.48
N CYS A 100 -28.82 8.10 -5.60
CA CYS A 100 -27.37 8.11 -5.67
C CYS A 100 -26.87 6.81 -6.31
N GLU A 101 -25.95 6.94 -7.27
CA GLU A 101 -25.51 5.84 -8.12
C GLU A 101 -24.51 4.91 -7.43
N THR A 102 -23.63 5.44 -6.58
CA THR A 102 -22.59 4.66 -5.90
C THR A 102 -22.75 4.64 -4.38
N PRO A 103 -22.24 3.61 -3.68
CA PRO A 103 -22.22 3.59 -2.22
C PRO A 103 -21.45 4.79 -1.62
N TYR A 104 -20.44 5.29 -2.34
CA TYR A 104 -19.74 6.52 -1.97
C TYR A 104 -20.68 7.73 -1.97
N ASP A 105 -21.46 7.92 -3.04
CA ASP A 105 -22.41 9.03 -3.13
C ASP A 105 -23.51 8.93 -2.07
N ARG A 106 -23.97 7.71 -1.76
CA ARG A 106 -24.95 7.44 -0.71
C ARG A 106 -24.41 7.83 0.66
N LEU A 107 -23.20 7.39 1.01
CA LEU A 107 -22.53 7.78 2.24
C LEU A 107 -22.27 9.28 2.30
N GLY A 108 -21.87 9.90 1.18
CA GLY A 108 -21.68 11.34 1.09
C GLY A 108 -22.97 12.13 1.31
N TYR A 109 -24.09 11.65 0.75
CA TYR A 109 -25.41 12.23 0.96
C TYR A 109 -25.86 12.09 2.42
N LEU A 110 -25.76 10.88 2.99
CA LEU A 110 -26.08 10.62 4.39
C LEU A 110 -25.21 11.44 5.33
N SER A 111 -23.92 11.53 5.05
CA SER A 111 -22.99 12.38 5.80
C SER A 111 -23.41 13.84 5.75
N LYS A 112 -23.70 14.40 4.57
CA LYS A 112 -24.14 15.81 4.47
C LYS A 112 -25.45 16.07 5.20
N ARG A 113 -26.38 15.11 5.18
CA ARG A 113 -27.72 15.23 5.77
C ARG A 113 -27.72 14.99 7.29
N SER A 114 -26.90 14.07 7.78
CA SER A 114 -26.86 13.65 9.18
C SER A 114 -25.72 14.31 9.96
N ALA A 115 -24.53 14.47 9.38
CA ALA A 115 -23.35 15.04 10.05
C ALA A 115 -23.43 16.56 10.27
N ARG A 116 -24.46 17.23 9.74
CA ARG A 116 -24.74 18.66 9.96
C ARG A 116 -26.00 18.92 10.78
N SER A 117 -26.58 17.88 11.40
CA SER A 117 -27.64 18.11 12.38
C SER A 117 -27.02 18.69 13.65
N GLU A 118 -27.62 19.76 14.18
CA GLU A 118 -27.21 20.40 15.44
C GLU A 118 -27.12 19.37 16.59
N ALA A 119 -28.01 18.37 16.56
CA ALA A 119 -28.01 17.25 17.50
C ALA A 119 -26.73 16.38 17.41
N TYR A 120 -26.19 16.15 16.21
CA TYR A 120 -24.97 15.36 16.02
C TYR A 120 -23.73 16.16 16.44
N THR A 121 -23.69 17.46 16.14
CA THR A 121 -22.61 18.33 16.62
C THR A 121 -22.61 18.44 18.14
N GLU A 122 -23.79 18.50 18.77
CA GLU A 122 -23.91 18.53 20.23
C GLU A 122 -23.56 17.18 20.87
N GLU A 123 -23.92 16.06 20.23
CA GLU A 123 -23.50 14.73 20.68
C GLU A 123 -21.97 14.60 20.65
N VAL A 124 -21.31 15.02 19.58
CA VAL A 124 -19.84 15.02 19.49
C VAL A 124 -19.23 15.94 20.54
N ARG A 125 -19.86 17.10 20.83
CA ARG A 125 -19.43 18.02 21.91
C ARG A 125 -19.54 17.35 23.28
N MET A 126 -20.63 16.65 23.57
CA MET A 126 -20.85 15.94 24.82
C MET A 126 -19.85 14.78 24.98
N GLN A 127 -19.62 14.01 23.92
CA GLN A 127 -18.62 12.93 23.90
C GLN A 127 -17.20 13.49 24.10
N TRP A 128 -16.86 14.61 23.45
CA TRP A 128 -15.57 15.29 23.65
C TRP A 128 -15.37 15.68 25.10
N LYS A 129 -16.36 16.34 25.71
CA LYS A 129 -16.31 16.76 27.11
C LYS A 129 -16.18 15.57 28.07
N ALA A 130 -16.80 14.44 27.74
CA ALA A 130 -16.68 13.23 28.54
C ALA A 130 -15.27 12.63 28.46
N VAL A 131 -14.72 12.48 27.24
CA VAL A 131 -13.40 11.87 27.01
C VAL A 131 -12.26 12.76 27.49
N SER A 132 -12.35 14.09 27.32
CA SER A 132 -11.34 15.02 27.82
C SER A 132 -11.30 15.11 29.35
N ALA A 133 -12.44 14.89 30.01
CA ALA A 133 -12.52 14.82 31.47
C ALA A 133 -12.23 13.41 32.02
N GLN A 134 -12.25 12.39 31.17
CA GLN A 134 -12.03 11.01 31.58
C GLN A 134 -10.54 10.71 31.69
N LYS A 135 -10.15 10.13 32.83
CA LYS A 135 -8.79 9.69 33.06
C LYS A 135 -8.46 8.50 32.14
N PRO A 136 -7.27 8.46 31.52
CA PRO A 136 -6.80 7.25 30.85
C PRO A 136 -6.72 6.13 31.89
N THR A 137 -7.69 5.22 31.89
CA THR A 137 -7.79 4.16 32.90
C THR A 137 -7.65 2.82 32.19
N GLY A 138 -6.67 2.02 32.58
CA GLY A 138 -6.40 0.71 31.96
C GLY A 138 -5.48 0.82 30.73
N ASP A 139 -5.98 0.37 29.57
CA ASP A 139 -5.20 0.28 28.32
C ASP A 139 -5.06 1.66 27.64
N ILE A 140 -3.94 2.31 27.88
CA ILE A 140 -3.64 3.67 27.40
C ILE A 140 -3.66 3.73 25.87
N GLU A 141 -3.23 2.67 25.16
CA GLU A 141 -3.22 2.66 23.69
C GLU A 141 -4.64 2.68 23.13
N LYS A 142 -5.55 1.86 23.69
CA LYS A 142 -6.96 1.88 23.28
C LYS A 142 -7.62 3.21 23.58
N TRP A 143 -7.35 3.78 24.76
CA TRP A 143 -7.84 5.12 25.11
C TRP A 143 -7.32 6.18 24.12
N LEU A 144 -6.04 6.13 23.76
CA LEU A 144 -5.43 7.08 22.82
C LEU A 144 -6.03 6.95 21.42
N ILE A 145 -6.28 5.73 20.92
CA ILE A 145 -6.95 5.50 19.63
C ILE A 145 -8.35 6.13 19.65
N SER A 146 -9.14 5.87 20.68
CA SER A 146 -10.48 6.48 20.82
C SER A 146 -10.42 8.00 20.92
N TRP A 147 -9.41 8.54 21.61
CA TRP A 147 -9.20 9.98 21.74
C TRP A 147 -8.87 10.63 20.38
N VAL A 148 -7.97 10.01 19.59
CA VAL A 148 -7.58 10.50 18.25
C VAL A 148 -8.76 10.45 17.28
N GLU A 149 -9.51 9.35 17.24
CA GLU A 149 -10.70 9.22 16.40
C GLU A 149 -11.76 10.30 16.72
N LEU A 150 -11.95 10.58 18.02
CA LEU A 150 -12.87 11.62 18.48
C LEU A 150 -12.36 13.03 18.16
N TYR A 151 -11.05 13.25 18.27
CA TYR A 151 -10.38 14.51 17.94
C TYR A 151 -10.53 14.85 16.46
N GLU A 152 -10.21 13.90 15.57
CA GLU A 152 -10.35 14.10 14.12
C GLU A 152 -11.79 14.45 13.76
N ARG A 153 -12.77 13.78 14.39
CA ARG A 153 -14.19 14.05 14.22
C ARG A 153 -14.60 15.43 14.73
N ALA A 154 -14.16 15.82 15.92
CA ALA A 154 -14.50 17.10 16.55
C ALA A 154 -13.85 18.30 15.83
N VAL A 155 -12.61 18.17 15.35
CA VAL A 155 -11.94 19.17 14.51
C VAL A 155 -12.61 19.28 13.15
N SER A 156 -12.96 18.14 12.51
CA SER A 156 -13.63 18.16 11.21
C SER A 156 -15.01 18.84 11.27
N LEU A 157 -15.68 18.79 12.42
CA LEU A 157 -16.97 19.45 12.65
C LEU A 157 -16.83 20.89 13.19
N LYS A 158 -15.60 21.40 13.39
CA LYS A 158 -15.31 22.70 14.02
C LYS A 158 -15.93 22.86 15.42
N VAL A 159 -16.13 21.75 16.14
CA VAL A 159 -16.69 21.74 17.49
C VAL A 159 -15.64 22.22 18.51
N ILE A 160 -14.37 21.92 18.26
CA ILE A 160 -13.23 22.30 19.09
C ILE A 160 -12.11 22.89 18.24
N GLU A 161 -11.30 23.76 18.86
CA GLU A 161 -10.06 24.23 18.27
C GLU A 161 -8.91 23.27 18.59
N THR A 162 -8.00 23.09 17.64
CA THR A 162 -6.80 22.23 17.80
C THR A 162 -5.96 22.63 19.02
N ALA A 163 -5.88 23.93 19.31
CA ALA A 163 -5.19 24.44 20.49
C ALA A 163 -5.88 24.05 21.82
N SER A 164 -7.21 23.92 21.83
CA SER A 164 -7.95 23.43 22.99
C SER A 164 -7.76 21.93 23.19
N ALA A 165 -7.79 21.16 22.10
CA ALA A 165 -7.61 19.71 22.16
C ALA A 165 -6.24 19.30 22.71
N ASN A 166 -5.18 20.01 22.30
CA ASN A 166 -3.84 19.77 22.82
C ASN A 166 -3.72 20.06 24.33
N LYS A 167 -4.42 21.08 24.82
CA LYS A 167 -4.49 21.38 26.26
C LYS A 167 -5.25 20.28 27.02
N ASP A 168 -6.36 19.80 26.46
CA ASP A 168 -7.17 18.73 27.02
C ASP A 168 -6.37 17.41 27.12
N LEU A 169 -5.59 17.07 26.08
CA LEU A 169 -4.69 15.92 26.09
C LEU A 169 -3.63 16.04 27.19
N LEU A 170 -2.95 17.19 27.25
CA LEU A 170 -1.92 17.43 28.26
C LEU A 170 -2.50 17.37 29.67
N GLN A 171 -3.72 17.87 29.89
CA GLN A 171 -4.40 17.79 31.18
C GLN A 171 -4.74 16.33 31.54
N ALA A 172 -5.26 15.54 30.59
CA ALA A 172 -5.60 14.14 30.81
C ALA A 172 -4.37 13.26 31.10
N VAL A 173 -3.24 13.54 30.43
CA VAL A 173 -1.99 12.77 30.58
C VAL A 173 -1.17 13.21 31.80
N LYS A 174 -1.25 14.49 32.20
CA LYS A 174 -0.55 15.05 33.38
C LYS A 174 -0.92 14.33 34.68
N GLU A 175 -2.12 13.77 34.78
CA GLU A 175 -2.55 13.00 35.96
C GLU A 175 -2.10 11.53 35.95
N VAL A 176 -1.60 11.01 34.82
CA VAL A 176 -1.14 9.61 34.65
C VAL A 176 0.38 9.51 34.68
N LEU A 177 1.10 10.57 34.34
CA LEU A 177 2.56 10.61 34.45
C LEU A 177 2.97 10.82 35.93
N PRO A 178 3.65 9.85 36.57
CA PRO A 178 4.31 10.11 37.84
C PRO A 178 5.46 11.09 37.58
N ILE A 179 5.48 12.18 38.35
CA ILE A 179 6.65 13.08 38.44
C ILE A 179 7.80 12.33 39.10
#